data_AF-A0A4P9Z0V1-F1
#
_entry.id   AF-A0A4P9Z0V1-F1
#
_cell.length_a   1.000
_cell.length_b   1.000
_cell.length_c   1.000
_cell.angle_alpha   90.00
_cell.angle_beta   90.00
_cell.angle_gamma   90.00
#
_symmetry.space_group_name_H-M   'P 1'
#
loop_
_entity.id
_entity.type
_entity.pdbx_description
1 polymer ?
#
loop_
_entity_poly.entity_id
_entity_poly.type
_entity_poly.pdbx_seq_one_letter_code
_entity_poly.pdbx_strand_id
1 'polypeptide(L)'
;RTSTQTFLPFDHDQVTACLLMRAMSFFQLPMEDIEQMQVVRYLPGQEYRAHYDFMSTDEQLMGNEWTRLRGQRLATMIVYLQEPVAGGNTTFPSLGISVAPRKNDALFWYNLNQDGLEDWRTVHRGDPVVEGEKWAMNLW
;
A
#
# COMPACT_ATOMS: atom_id res chain seq x y z
N ARG A 1 -11.92 5.95 -2.24
CA ARG A 1 -11.66 4.50 -2.33
C ARG A 1 -13.01 3.77 -2.34
N THR A 2 -13.22 2.80 -3.23
CA THR A 2 -14.52 2.10 -3.37
C THR A 2 -14.44 0.58 -3.16
N SER A 3 -13.29 0.07 -2.70
CA SER A 3 -13.04 -1.35 -2.39
C SER A 3 -13.62 -1.81 -1.05
N THR A 4 -13.69 -3.13 -0.86
CA THR A 4 -13.82 -3.75 0.47
C THR A 4 -12.45 -4.08 1.06
N GLN A 5 -12.30 -4.05 2.40
CA GLN A 5 -11.03 -4.33 3.07
C GLN A 5 -11.23 -5.01 4.43
N THR A 6 -10.19 -5.72 4.88
CA THR A 6 -10.05 -6.22 6.26
C THR A 6 -8.58 -6.16 6.67
N PHE A 7 -8.30 -6.39 7.95
CA PHE A 7 -6.94 -6.45 8.49
C PHE A 7 -6.65 -7.85 9.02
N LEU A 8 -5.44 -8.33 8.80
CA LEU A 8 -4.93 -9.59 9.35
C LEU A 8 -3.96 -9.27 10.50
N PRO A 9 -4.17 -9.86 11.70
CA PRO A 9 -3.19 -9.80 12.78
C PRO A 9 -1.85 -10.42 12.36
N PHE A 10 -0.76 -9.94 12.95
CA PHE A 10 0.59 -10.45 12.66
C PHE A 10 0.83 -11.91 13.04
N ASP A 11 0.10 -12.37 14.05
CA ASP A 11 0.20 -13.70 14.66
C ASP A 11 -0.97 -14.62 14.24
N HIS A 12 -1.69 -14.27 13.17
CA HIS A 12 -2.83 -15.05 12.73
C HIS A 12 -2.45 -16.50 12.38
N ASP A 13 -1.36 -16.69 11.63
CA ASP A 13 -0.82 -17.99 11.24
C ASP A 13 0.67 -17.91 10.81
N GLN A 14 1.24 -19.05 10.41
CA GLN A 14 2.63 -19.12 9.95
C GLN A 14 2.88 -18.36 8.63
N VAL A 15 1.85 -18.22 7.78
CA VAL A 15 1.97 -17.56 6.47
C VAL A 15 2.09 -16.06 6.66
N THR A 16 1.20 -15.47 7.47
CA THR A 16 1.20 -14.06 7.86
C THR A 16 2.50 -13.69 8.58
N ALA A 17 2.98 -14.53 9.51
CA ALA A 17 4.29 -14.34 10.13
C ALA A 17 5.45 -14.36 9.12
N CYS A 18 5.42 -15.24 8.12
CA CYS A 18 6.44 -15.30 7.07
C CYS A 18 6.42 -14.05 6.17
N LEU A 19 5.24 -13.56 5.81
CA LEU A 19 5.07 -12.33 5.04
C LEU A 19 5.60 -11.11 5.81
N LEU A 20 5.29 -11.02 7.10
CA LEU A 20 5.81 -9.97 7.97
C LEU A 20 7.34 -9.98 8.02
N MET A 21 7.96 -11.14 8.29
CA MET A 21 9.43 -11.26 8.30
C MET A 21 10.07 -10.84 6.97
N ARG A 22 9.41 -11.17 5.84
CA ARG A 22 9.87 -10.73 4.53
C ARG A 22 9.73 -9.21 4.38
N ALA A 23 8.60 -8.63 4.75
CA ALA A 23 8.40 -7.18 4.69
C ALA A 23 9.42 -6.43 5.56
N MET A 24 9.70 -6.90 6.77
CA MET A 24 10.77 -6.36 7.64
C MET A 24 12.13 -6.33 6.93
N SER A 25 12.47 -7.37 6.16
CA SER A 25 13.73 -7.40 5.39
C SER A 25 13.78 -6.40 4.23
N PHE A 26 12.64 -6.04 3.63
CA PHE A 26 12.58 -4.99 2.61
C PHE A 26 12.57 -3.60 3.25
N PHE A 27 11.81 -3.42 4.33
CA PHE A 27 11.64 -2.13 5.00
C PHE A 27 12.88 -1.75 5.82
N GLN A 28 13.65 -2.74 6.27
CA GLN A 28 14.76 -2.57 7.23
C GLN A 28 14.28 -1.93 8.54
N LEU A 29 13.05 -2.28 8.93
CA LEU A 29 12.37 -1.81 10.14
C LEU A 29 12.01 -2.98 11.06
N PRO A 30 11.95 -2.75 12.38
CA PRO A 30 11.52 -3.75 13.32
C PRO A 30 9.99 -3.94 13.25
N MET A 31 9.49 -5.02 13.86
CA MET A 31 8.07 -5.40 13.74
C MET A 31 7.12 -4.34 14.29
N GLU A 32 7.55 -3.61 15.32
CA GLU A 32 6.73 -2.60 16.01
C GLU A 32 6.42 -1.39 15.13
N ASP A 33 7.22 -1.17 14.09
CA ASP A 33 7.07 -0.06 13.14
C ASP A 33 6.27 -0.47 11.89
N ILE A 34 5.83 -1.73 11.80
CA ILE A 34 5.01 -2.22 10.69
C ILE A 34 3.54 -2.16 11.10
N GLU A 35 2.68 -1.69 10.20
CA GLU A 35 1.23 -1.71 10.39
C GLU A 35 0.62 -3.09 10.10
N GLN A 36 -0.54 -3.38 10.69
CA GLN A 36 -1.25 -4.63 10.41
C GLN A 36 -1.54 -4.79 8.90
N MET A 37 -1.30 -5.99 8.38
CA MET A 37 -1.51 -6.33 6.98
C MET A 37 -2.94 -6.03 6.56
N GLN A 38 -3.11 -5.13 5.59
CA GLN A 38 -4.43 -4.79 5.06
C GLN A 38 -4.72 -5.60 3.81
N VAL A 39 -5.74 -6.46 3.84
CA VAL A 39 -6.22 -7.20 2.66
C VAL A 39 -7.35 -6.42 2.00
N VAL A 40 -7.27 -6.27 0.69
CA VAL A 40 -8.14 -5.39 -0.09
C VAL A 40 -8.69 -6.15 -1.31
N ARG A 41 -9.96 -5.92 -1.61
CA ARG A 41 -10.66 -6.54 -2.73
C ARG A 41 -11.40 -5.50 -3.57
N TYR A 42 -11.17 -5.55 -4.88
CA TYR A 42 -11.80 -4.71 -5.88
C TYR A 42 -12.60 -5.57 -6.87
N LEU A 43 -13.89 -5.24 -6.98
CA LEU A 43 -14.82 -5.74 -8.00
C LEU A 43 -14.78 -4.84 -9.26
N PRO A 44 -15.36 -5.27 -10.40
CA PRO A 44 -15.49 -4.43 -11.57
C PRO A 44 -16.07 -3.05 -11.26
N GLY A 45 -15.45 -2.00 -11.79
CA GLY A 45 -15.76 -0.59 -11.53
C GLY A 45 -15.20 -0.01 -10.23
N GLN A 46 -14.68 -0.83 -9.30
CA GLN A 46 -14.07 -0.33 -8.07
C GLN A 46 -12.64 0.14 -8.30
N GLU A 47 -12.26 1.20 -7.60
CA GLU A 47 -10.98 1.90 -7.76
C GLU A 47 -10.47 2.47 -6.43
N TYR A 48 -9.22 2.94 -6.45
CA TYR A 48 -8.71 3.87 -5.47
C TYR A 48 -8.09 5.06 -6.20
N ARG A 49 -8.77 6.21 -6.12
CA ARG A 49 -8.27 7.49 -6.62
C ARG A 49 -6.86 7.82 -6.13
N ALA A 50 -6.19 8.69 -6.89
CA ALA A 50 -4.84 9.15 -6.61
C ALA A 50 -4.70 9.66 -5.17
N HIS A 51 -3.70 9.15 -4.46
CA HIS A 51 -3.39 9.50 -3.07
C HIS A 51 -1.90 9.26 -2.78
N TYR A 52 -1.51 9.64 -1.57
CA TYR A 52 -0.22 9.35 -0.97
C TYR A 52 -0.43 8.42 0.22
N ASP A 53 0.56 7.58 0.49
CA ASP A 53 0.56 6.76 1.70
C ASP A 53 1.25 7.43 2.88
N PHE A 54 2.08 8.46 2.64
CA PHE A 54 2.59 9.28 3.75
C PHE A 54 1.47 10.13 4.36
N MET A 55 1.58 10.40 5.65
CA MET A 55 0.79 11.40 6.37
C MET A 55 1.31 12.80 6.02
N SER A 56 0.44 13.73 5.66
CA SER A 56 0.88 15.10 5.34
C SER A 56 1.35 15.83 6.59
N THR A 57 2.46 16.55 6.44
CA THR A 57 3.09 17.44 7.42
C THR A 57 2.53 18.85 7.39
N ASP A 58 1.54 19.14 6.53
CA ASP A 58 0.79 20.39 6.57
C ASP A 58 -0.01 20.45 7.89
N GLU A 59 0.40 21.37 8.78
CA GLU A 59 -0.22 21.61 10.08
C GLU A 59 -1.72 21.92 9.98
N GLN A 60 -2.21 22.44 8.84
CA GLN A 60 -3.63 22.71 8.64
C GLN A 60 -4.44 21.47 8.24
N LEU A 61 -3.79 20.43 7.72
CA LEU A 61 -4.47 19.24 7.21
C LEU A 61 -4.33 18.02 8.12
N MET A 62 -3.14 17.71 8.66
CA MET A 62 -2.92 16.48 9.45
C MET A 62 -1.72 16.59 10.40
N GLY A 63 -1.50 17.75 11.04
CA GLY A 63 -0.80 17.81 12.33
C GLY A 63 -1.63 17.19 13.47
N ASN A 64 -2.27 16.04 13.23
CA ASN A 64 -3.11 15.38 14.23
C ASN A 64 -2.26 14.49 15.14
N GLU A 65 -2.74 14.20 16.34
CA GLU A 65 -2.04 13.36 17.32
C GLU A 65 -1.58 12.01 16.73
N TRP A 66 -2.23 11.54 15.66
CA TRP A 66 -1.94 10.25 15.04
C TRP A 66 -0.54 10.16 14.44
N THR A 67 -0.10 11.12 13.63
CA THR A 67 1.28 11.17 13.11
C THR A 67 2.29 11.36 14.24
N ARG A 68 1.92 12.11 15.28
CA ARG A 68 2.76 12.28 16.48
C ARG A 68 2.90 11.00 17.31
N LEU A 69 1.87 10.17 17.36
CA LEU A 69 1.80 8.94 18.15
C LEU A 69 2.30 7.71 17.40
N ARG A 70 2.15 7.67 16.07
CA ARG A 70 2.43 6.49 15.23
C ARG A 70 3.51 6.70 14.17
N GLY A 71 4.02 7.93 14.04
CA GLY A 71 5.06 8.25 13.08
C GLY A 71 4.56 8.34 11.63
N GLN A 72 5.50 8.23 10.70
CA GLN A 72 5.30 8.37 9.27
C GLN A 72 5.47 7.01 8.58
N ARG A 73 4.68 6.73 7.54
CA ARG A 73 4.86 5.52 6.72
C ARG A 73 6.08 5.70 5.82
N LEU A 74 7.18 5.03 6.17
CA LEU A 74 8.45 5.12 5.42
C LEU A 74 8.31 4.57 3.99
N ALA A 75 7.64 3.44 3.86
CA ALA A 75 7.54 2.71 2.61
C ALA A 75 6.17 2.02 2.48
N THR A 76 5.88 1.57 1.26
CA THR A 76 4.70 0.76 0.98
C THR A 76 5.13 -0.48 0.21
N MET A 77 4.55 -1.62 0.60
CA MET A 77 4.55 -2.83 -0.21
C MET A 77 3.13 -3.26 -0.54
N ILE A 78 2.84 -3.45 -1.82
CA ILE A 78 1.59 -4.07 -2.29
C ILE A 78 1.94 -5.46 -2.81
N VAL A 79 1.38 -6.50 -2.20
CA VAL A 79 1.44 -7.87 -2.71
C VAL A 79 0.14 -8.17 -3.45
N TYR A 80 0.23 -8.57 -4.72
CA TYR A 80 -0.94 -8.96 -5.50
C TYR A 80 -1.31 -10.42 -5.19
N LEU A 81 -2.47 -10.64 -4.58
CA LEU A 81 -2.95 -11.98 -4.20
C LEU A 81 -3.73 -12.65 -5.34
N GLN A 82 -4.34 -11.84 -6.20
CA GLN A 82 -5.06 -12.26 -7.39
C GLN A 82 -5.11 -11.11 -8.39
N GLU A 83 -4.68 -11.36 -9.64
CA GLU A 83 -4.91 -10.44 -10.74
C GLU A 83 -6.36 -10.51 -11.26
N PRO A 84 -6.97 -9.37 -11.61
CA PRO A 84 -8.19 -9.33 -12.40
C PRO A 84 -7.90 -9.80 -13.84
N VAL A 85 -8.97 -10.08 -14.59
CA VAL A 85 -8.87 -10.41 -16.02
C VAL A 85 -8.47 -9.16 -16.82
N ALA A 86 -9.00 -7.99 -16.45
CA ALA A 86 -8.67 -6.73 -17.10
C ALA A 86 -8.76 -5.53 -16.15
N GLY A 87 -7.92 -4.51 -16.38
CA GLY A 87 -7.84 -3.30 -15.56
C GLY A 87 -7.12 -3.53 -14.22
N GLY A 88 -7.37 -2.66 -13.25
CA GLY A 88 -6.84 -2.84 -11.89
C GLY A 88 -5.36 -2.52 -11.71
N ASN A 89 -4.73 -1.80 -12.63
CA ASN A 89 -3.32 -1.41 -12.52
C ASN A 89 -3.05 -0.56 -11.27
N THR A 90 -1.83 -0.63 -10.74
CA THR A 90 -1.31 0.38 -9.82
C THR A 90 -0.53 1.41 -10.63
N THR A 91 -1.03 2.64 -10.70
CA THR A 91 -0.49 3.68 -11.58
C THR A 91 0.07 4.85 -10.78
N PHE A 92 1.30 5.25 -11.11
CA PHE A 92 2.04 6.40 -10.57
C PHE A 92 2.08 7.52 -11.61
N PRO A 93 1.09 8.43 -11.64
CA PRO A 93 0.98 9.42 -12.70
C PRO A 93 2.19 10.35 -12.80
N SER A 94 2.75 10.80 -11.67
CA SER A 94 3.93 11.68 -11.67
C SER A 94 5.20 11.03 -12.22
N LEU A 95 5.26 9.69 -12.20
CA LEU A 95 6.38 8.92 -12.74
C LEU A 95 6.11 8.38 -14.15
N GLY A 96 4.87 8.49 -14.65
CA GLY A 96 4.47 7.85 -15.91
C GLY A 96 4.53 6.33 -15.87
N ILE A 97 4.47 5.71 -14.69
CA ILE A 97 4.58 4.25 -14.49
C ILE A 97 3.19 3.67 -14.24
N SER A 98 2.88 2.55 -14.89
CA SER A 98 1.69 1.74 -14.61
C SER A 98 2.08 0.27 -14.49
N VAL A 99 1.76 -0.33 -13.36
CA VAL A 99 2.09 -1.72 -13.04
C VAL A 99 0.81 -2.54 -13.09
N ALA A 100 0.73 -3.48 -14.03
CA ALA A 100 -0.36 -4.43 -14.09
C ALA A 100 -0.22 -5.43 -12.92
N PRO A 101 -1.30 -5.70 -12.15
CA PRO A 101 -1.27 -6.70 -11.10
C PRO A 101 -0.98 -8.08 -11.68
N ARG A 102 -0.13 -8.84 -11.00
CA ARG A 102 0.18 -10.24 -11.30
C ARG A 102 0.27 -10.99 -10.00
N LYS A 103 -0.50 -12.07 -9.84
CA LYS A 103 -0.50 -12.83 -8.59
C LYS A 103 0.90 -13.26 -8.18
N ASN A 104 1.15 -13.12 -6.90
CA ASN A 104 2.41 -13.34 -6.20
C ASN A 104 3.50 -12.29 -6.43
N ASP A 105 3.33 -11.36 -7.37
CA ASP A 105 4.24 -10.22 -7.48
C ASP A 105 4.01 -9.23 -6.33
N ALA A 106 5.07 -8.55 -5.94
CA ALA A 106 5.04 -7.46 -4.98
C ALA A 106 5.59 -6.18 -5.62
N LEU A 107 4.93 -5.06 -5.35
CA LEU A 107 5.37 -3.73 -5.71
C LEU A 107 5.79 -2.99 -4.44
N PHE A 108 7.01 -2.46 -4.43
CA PHE A 108 7.60 -1.80 -3.27
C PHE A 108 8.17 -0.44 -3.64
N TRP A 109 7.96 0.57 -2.79
CA TRP A 109 8.56 1.89 -2.93
C TRP A 109 8.67 2.59 -1.57
N TYR A 110 9.56 3.58 -1.49
CA TYR A 110 9.64 4.50 -0.35
C TYR A 110 8.68 5.67 -0.56
N ASN A 111 7.94 6.05 0.47
CA ASN A 111 7.03 7.22 0.46
C ASN A 111 7.76 8.52 0.77
N LEU A 112 8.97 8.44 1.32
CA LEU A 112 9.83 9.56 1.69
C LEU A 112 11.07 9.60 0.80
N ASN A 113 11.62 10.81 0.62
CA ASN A 113 12.87 11.04 -0.07
C ASN A 113 14.08 10.82 0.87
N GLN A 114 15.30 11.05 0.36
CA GLN A 114 16.54 10.83 1.11
C GLN A 114 16.72 11.75 2.32
N ASP A 115 16.00 12.88 2.33
CA ASP A 115 15.99 13.84 3.45
C ASP A 115 14.90 13.49 4.48
N GLY A 116 14.17 12.39 4.29
CA GLY A 116 13.06 11.98 5.14
C GLY A 116 11.78 12.81 4.94
N LEU A 117 11.72 13.61 3.88
CA LEU A 117 10.56 14.42 3.52
C LEU A 117 9.64 13.66 2.56
N GLU A 118 8.37 14.07 2.50
CA GLU A 118 7.36 13.52 1.59
C GLU A 118 7.82 13.51 0.13
N ASP A 119 7.81 12.33 -0.50
CA ASP A 119 8.11 12.22 -1.93
C ASP A 119 6.82 12.29 -2.75
N TRP A 120 6.50 13.50 -3.21
CA TRP A 120 5.31 13.79 -4.02
C TRP A 120 5.26 13.05 -5.37
N ARG A 121 6.35 12.42 -5.81
CA ARG A 121 6.34 11.58 -7.02
C ARG A 121 5.65 10.24 -6.79
N THR A 122 5.49 9.83 -5.53
CA THR A 122 4.89 8.55 -5.11
C THR A 122 3.36 8.56 -5.14
N VAL A 123 2.74 9.66 -5.58
CA VAL A 123 1.29 9.69 -5.85
C VAL A 123 0.92 8.49 -6.69
N HIS A 124 -0.05 7.72 -6.24
CA HIS A 124 -0.46 6.51 -6.90
C HIS A 124 -1.95 6.27 -6.77
N ARG A 125 -2.48 5.46 -7.68
CA ARG A 125 -3.88 5.06 -7.71
C ARG A 125 -4.02 3.59 -8.07
N GLY A 126 -5.08 2.97 -7.59
CA GLY A 126 -5.59 1.71 -8.13
C GLY A 126 -6.59 2.02 -9.22
N ASP A 127 -6.22 1.78 -10.48
CA ASP A 127 -7.11 1.97 -11.62
C ASP A 127 -8.34 1.05 -11.50
N PRO A 128 -9.49 1.42 -12.10
CA PRO A 128 -10.69 0.59 -12.05
C PRO A 128 -10.43 -0.83 -12.55
N VAL A 129 -10.96 -1.82 -11.83
CA VAL A 129 -11.07 -3.18 -12.37
C VAL A 129 -12.11 -3.16 -13.48
N VAL A 130 -11.78 -3.74 -14.64
CA VAL A 130 -12.70 -3.84 -15.78
C VAL A 130 -13.40 -5.19 -15.79
N GLU A 131 -12.66 -6.28 -15.57
CA GLU A 131 -13.19 -7.64 -15.57
C GLU A 131 -12.48 -8.52 -14.53
N GLY A 132 -13.22 -9.42 -13.89
CA GLY A 132 -12.71 -10.26 -12.80
C GLY A 132 -12.63 -9.51 -11.46
N GLU A 133 -11.78 -9.99 -10.55
CA GLU A 133 -11.56 -9.36 -9.25
C GLU A 133 -10.06 -9.18 -8.99
N LYS A 134 -9.68 -8.05 -8.38
CA LYS A 134 -8.33 -7.82 -7.90
C LYS A 134 -8.30 -8.00 -6.38
N TRP A 135 -7.36 -8.82 -5.91
CA TRP A 135 -7.03 -8.94 -4.50
C TRP A 135 -5.59 -8.50 -4.27
N ALA A 136 -5.38 -7.68 -3.25
CA ALA A 136 -4.06 -7.22 -2.85
C ALA A 136 -3.92 -7.19 -1.32
N MET A 137 -2.68 -7.16 -0.86
CA MET A 137 -2.32 -6.95 0.53
C MET A 137 -1.35 -5.78 0.61
N ASN A 138 -1.68 -4.79 1.43
CA ASN A 138 -0.82 -3.64 1.68
C ASN A 138 -0.09 -3.86 3.00
N LEU A 139 1.22 -3.57 2.99
CA LEU A 139 2.06 -3.43 4.17
C LEU A 139 2.68 -2.03 4.15
N TRP A 140 2.72 -1.40 5.31
CA TRP A 140 3.29 -0.09 5.57
C TRP A 140 4.22 -0.15 6.77
#